data_AF-A0A450XBE1-F1
#
_entry.id   AF-A0A450XBE1-F1
#
_cell.length_a   1.000
_cell.length_b   1.000
_cell.length_c   1.000
_cell.angle_alpha   90.00
_cell.angle_beta   90.00
_cell.angle_gamma   90.00
#
_symmetry.space_group_name_H-M   'P 1'
#
loop_
_entity.id
_entity.type
_entity.pdbx_description
1 polymer ?
#
loop_
_entity_poly.entity_id
_entity_poly.type
_entity_poly.pdbx_seq_one_letter_code
_entity_poly.pdbx_strand_id
1 'polypeptide(L)'
;AKVEAVATDMGLAYIKAVRENLPGAALVLDHFHIIKLYNEKLANLRREIAREADILEKKVLKGTRWLLMKTSFHLVVEKDEHTRLQE
;
A
#
# COMPACT_ATOMS: atom_id res chain seq x y z
N ALA A 1 -33.87 -1.80 9.79
CA ALA A 1 -32.54 -2.47 9.90
C ALA A 1 -31.57 -1.50 10.57
N LYS A 2 -30.65 -1.98 11.43
CA LYS A 2 -29.60 -1.15 12.03
C LYS A 2 -28.34 -1.30 11.17
N VAL A 3 -27.78 -0.20 10.69
CA VAL A 3 -26.52 -0.21 9.94
C VAL A 3 -25.37 -0.38 10.92
N GLU A 4 -24.60 -1.45 10.77
CA GLU A 4 -23.47 -1.77 11.65
C GLU A 4 -22.14 -1.22 11.14
N ALA A 5 -21.98 -1.13 9.81
CA ALA A 5 -20.77 -0.61 9.18
C ALA A 5 -21.08 0.06 7.84
N VAL A 6 -20.22 1.01 7.46
CA VAL A 6 -20.25 1.68 6.15
C VAL A 6 -18.84 1.66 5.57
N ALA A 7 -18.68 1.05 4.39
CA ALA A 7 -17.45 1.09 3.62
C ALA A 7 -17.46 2.29 2.68
N THR A 8 -16.42 3.13 2.73
CA THR A 8 -16.30 4.31 1.85
C THR A 8 -14.89 4.50 1.33
N ASP A 9 -14.77 5.33 0.30
CA ASP A 9 -13.48 5.92 -0.07
C ASP A 9 -12.94 6.83 1.04
N MET A 10 -11.66 7.20 0.91
CA MET A 10 -10.93 8.03 1.88
C MET A 10 -11.27 9.52 1.81
N GLY A 11 -12.23 9.93 0.97
CA GLY A 11 -12.63 11.33 0.82
C GLY A 11 -13.28 11.88 2.09
N LEU A 12 -12.84 13.06 2.56
CA LEU A 12 -13.34 13.69 3.77
C LEU A 12 -14.87 13.91 3.77
N ALA A 13 -15.47 14.14 2.60
CA ALA A 13 -16.91 14.30 2.46
C ALA A 13 -17.67 13.02 2.86
N TYR A 14 -17.18 11.84 2.47
CA TYR A 14 -17.80 10.56 2.83
C TYR A 14 -17.64 10.26 4.31
N ILE A 15 -16.43 10.48 4.85
CA ILE A 15 -16.14 10.34 6.27
C ILE A 15 -17.09 11.21 7.08
N LYS A 16 -17.23 12.49 6.70
CA LYS A 16 -18.12 13.44 7.36
C LYS A 16 -19.58 12.97 7.29
N ALA A 17 -20.08 12.61 6.11
CA ALA A 17 -21.44 12.17 5.92
C ALA A 17 -21.79 10.95 6.79
N VAL A 18 -20.89 9.95 6.88
CA VAL A 18 -21.10 8.77 7.73
C VAL A 18 -21.08 9.14 9.20
N ARG A 19 -20.12 9.97 9.65
CA ARG A 19 -20.00 10.36 11.05
C ARG A 19 -21.18 11.19 11.54
N GLU A 20 -21.74 12.05 10.70
CA GLU A 20 -22.89 12.90 11.04
C GLU A 20 -24.22 12.11 11.04
N ASN A 21 -24.42 11.21 10.08
CA ASN A 21 -25.72 10.54 9.89
C ASN A 21 -25.79 9.15 10.55
N LEU A 22 -24.66 8.48 10.73
CA LEU A 22 -24.56 7.11 11.25
C LEU A 22 -23.43 6.99 12.30
N PRO A 23 -23.46 7.78 13.40
CA PRO A 23 -22.36 7.81 14.38
C PRO A 23 -22.11 6.47 15.07
N GLY A 24 -23.11 5.58 15.10
CA GLY A 24 -23.00 4.23 15.68
C GLY A 24 -22.52 3.14 14.72
N ALA A 25 -22.33 3.45 13.44
CA ALA A 25 -21.81 2.50 12.45
C ALA A 25 -20.28 2.57 12.41
N ALA A 26 -19.63 1.42 12.24
CA ALA A 26 -18.20 1.35 11.97
C ALA A 26 -17.90 1.95 10.59
N LEU A 27 -17.03 2.96 10.54
CA LEU A 27 -16.52 3.51 9.29
C LEU A 27 -15.34 2.65 8.83
N VAL A 28 -15.50 1.99 7.67
CA VAL A 28 -14.48 1.15 7.05
C VAL A 28 -13.97 1.88 5.80
N LEU A 29 -12.66 2.02 5.68
CA LEU A 29 -12.06 2.55 4.46
C LEU A 29 -11.84 1.41 3.47
N ASP A 30 -12.11 1.67 2.20
CA ASP A 30 -11.85 0.69 1.13
C ASP A 30 -10.37 0.29 1.08
N HIS A 31 -10.12 -1.00 1.26
CA HIS A 31 -8.80 -1.62 1.23
C HIS A 31 -8.06 -1.37 -0.08
N PHE A 32 -8.75 -1.37 -1.23
CA PHE A 32 -8.12 -1.14 -2.53
C PHE A 32 -7.47 0.24 -2.60
N HIS A 33 -8.18 1.28 -2.15
CA HIS A 33 -7.70 2.66 -2.16
C HIS A 33 -6.50 2.85 -1.21
N ILE A 34 -6.50 2.17 -0.07
CA ILE A 34 -5.37 2.17 0.88
C ILE A 34 -4.13 1.52 0.25
N ILE A 35 -4.26 0.32 -0.32
CA ILE A 35 -3.14 -0.39 -0.95
C ILE A 35 -2.61 0.35 -2.18
N LYS A 36 -3.49 0.95 -2.97
CA LYS A 36 -3.10 1.79 -4.10
C LYS A 36 -2.24 2.98 -3.65
N LEU A 37 -2.70 3.73 -2.65
CA LEU A 37 -1.97 4.87 -2.10
C LEU A 37 -0.60 4.45 -1.53
N TYR A 38 -0.57 3.34 -0.78
CA TYR A 38 0.66 2.76 -0.24
C TYR A 38 1.65 2.42 -1.37
N ASN A 39 1.22 1.69 -2.38
CA ASN A 39 2.05 1.28 -3.51
C ASN A 39 2.59 2.49 -4.30
N GLU A 40 1.77 3.52 -4.51
CA GLU A 40 2.20 4.76 -5.17
C GLU A 40 3.29 5.48 -4.36
N LYS A 41 3.12 5.61 -3.05
CA LYS A 41 4.10 6.24 -2.15
C LYS A 41 5.40 5.46 -2.10
N LEU A 42 5.32 4.12 -2.00
CA LEU A 42 6.50 3.25 -2.01
C LEU A 42 7.25 3.32 -3.34
N ALA A 43 6.53 3.38 -4.46
CA ALA A 43 7.13 3.56 -5.78
C ALA A 43 7.83 4.92 -5.95
N ASN A 44 7.26 5.98 -5.36
CA ASN A 44 7.87 7.31 -5.34
C ASN A 44 9.15 7.30 -4.49
N LEU A 45 9.10 6.77 -3.28
CA LEU A 45 10.26 6.67 -2.39
C LEU A 45 11.40 5.88 -3.04
N ARG A 46 11.10 4.72 -3.64
CA ARG A 46 12.10 3.94 -4.38
C ARG A 46 12.73 4.74 -5.53
N ARG A 47 11.95 5.59 -6.21
CA ARG A 47 12.45 6.47 -7.28
C ARG A 47 13.36 7.57 -6.74
N GLU A 48 13.05 8.13 -5.58
CA GLU A 48 13.88 9.14 -4.90
C GLU A 48 15.22 8.53 -4.47
N ILE A 49 15.20 7.40 -3.75
CA ILE A 49 16.42 6.67 -3.35
C ILE A 49 17.26 6.31 -4.58
N ALA A 50 16.63 5.83 -5.66
CA ALA A 50 17.36 5.49 -6.88
C ALA A 50 18.02 6.68 -7.59
N ARG A 51 17.59 7.93 -7.35
CA ARG A 51 18.26 9.11 -7.92
C ARG A 51 19.57 9.42 -7.19
N GLU A 52 19.58 9.23 -5.88
CA GLU A 52 20.70 9.52 -4.98
C GLU A 52 21.72 8.37 -4.91
N ALA A 53 21.27 7.15 -5.21
CA ALA A 53 22.07 5.94 -5.17
C ALA A 53 23.27 5.91 -6.14
N ASP A 54 24.35 5.26 -5.71
CA ASP A 54 25.51 4.96 -6.54
C ASP A 54 25.24 3.82 -7.55
N ILE A 55 26.26 3.41 -8.30
CA ILE A 55 26.11 2.37 -9.35
C ILE A 55 25.76 1.00 -8.77
N LEU A 56 26.30 0.65 -7.60
CA LEU A 56 26.07 -0.64 -6.95
C LEU A 56 24.68 -0.67 -6.32
N GLU A 57 24.30 0.40 -5.62
CA GLU A 57 22.98 0.57 -5.00
C GLU A 57 21.86 0.58 -6.07
N LYS A 58 22.09 1.21 -7.23
CA LYS A 58 21.15 1.16 -8.36
C LYS A 58 20.94 -0.25 -8.91
N LYS A 59 21.96 -1.12 -8.86
CA LYS A 59 21.81 -2.53 -9.27
C LYS A 59 20.89 -3.27 -8.31
N VAL A 60 21.03 -3.03 -7.00
CA VAL A 60 20.14 -3.61 -5.98
C VAL A 60 18.70 -3.13 -6.16
N LEU A 61 18.49 -1.83 -6.37
CA LEU A 61 17.15 -1.26 -6.57
C LEU A 61 16.46 -1.67 -7.89
N LYS A 62 17.20 -2.28 -8.82
CA LYS A 62 16.65 -2.74 -10.09
C LYS A 62 15.87 -4.03 -9.89
N GLY A 63 14.60 -4.02 -10.27
CA GLY A 63 13.73 -5.20 -10.16
C GLY A 63 13.09 -5.42 -8.78
N THR A 64 13.36 -4.55 -7.79
CA THR A 64 12.74 -4.62 -6.45
C THR A 64 11.34 -3.99 -6.39
N ARG A 65 10.93 -3.19 -7.38
CA ARG A 65 9.62 -2.52 -7.37
C ARG A 65 8.45 -3.47 -7.05
N TRP A 66 8.35 -4.56 -7.78
CA TRP A 66 7.25 -5.51 -7.61
C TRP A 66 7.40 -6.33 -6.33
N LEU A 67 8.64 -6.60 -5.93
CA LEU A 67 8.93 -7.30 -4.69
C LEU A 67 8.44 -6.52 -3.47
N LEU A 68 8.70 -5.21 -3.44
CA LEU A 68 8.25 -4.30 -2.40
C LEU A 68 6.72 -4.11 -2.35
N MET A 69 6.01 -4.41 -3.45
CA MET A 69 4.55 -4.30 -3.55
C MET A 69 3.82 -5.63 -3.29
N LYS A 70 4.56 -6.73 -3.08
CA LYS A 70 3.96 -8.04 -2.80
C LYS A 70 3.63 -8.18 -1.32
N THR A 71 2.51 -8.83 -1.05
CA THR A 71 2.23 -9.33 0.29
C THR A 71 3.19 -10.45 0.63
N SER A 72 3.63 -10.54 1.89
CA SER A 72 4.67 -11.48 2.35
C SER A 72 4.35 -12.96 2.04
N PHE A 73 3.08 -13.35 2.08
CA PHE A 73 2.65 -14.72 1.74
C PHE A 73 2.49 -14.97 0.23
N HIS A 74 2.67 -13.95 -0.62
CA HIS A 74 2.69 -14.05 -2.08
C HIS A 74 4.11 -14.04 -2.66
N LEU A 75 5.13 -14.11 -1.80
CA LEU A 75 6.52 -14.26 -2.23
C LEU A 75 6.74 -15.67 -2.81
N VAL A 76 7.48 -15.72 -3.91
CA VAL A 76 7.70 -16.95 -4.70
C VAL A 76 9.09 -17.50 -4.40
N VAL A 77 9.14 -18.72 -3.87
CA VAL A 77 10.38 -19.41 -3.47
C VAL A 77 11.27 -19.67 -4.68
N GLU A 78 10.71 -20.10 -5.81
CA GLU A 78 11.44 -20.41 -7.05
C GLU A 78 12.14 -19.18 -7.65
N LYS A 79 11.70 -17.98 -7.27
CA LYS A 79 12.28 -16.70 -7.71
C LYS A 79 13.19 -16.08 -6.65
N ASP A 80 13.47 -16.81 -5.58
CA ASP A 80 14.27 -16.38 -4.44
C ASP A 80 13.81 -15.02 -3.85
N GLU A 81 12.50 -14.78 -3.88
CA GLU A 81 11.95 -13.47 -3.51
C GLU A 81 12.08 -13.17 -2.01
N HIS A 82 12.14 -14.22 -1.17
CA HIS A 82 12.34 -14.06 0.27
C HIS A 82 13.72 -13.48 0.59
N THR A 83 14.77 -14.06 0.01
CA THR A 83 16.16 -13.62 0.22
C THR A 83 16.35 -12.22 -0.35
N ARG A 84 15.90 -11.99 -1.59
CA ARG A 84 15.99 -10.69 -2.27
C ARG A 84 15.23 -9.55 -1.59
N LEU A 85 14.28 -9.85 -0.69
CA LEU A 85 13.56 -8.84 0.09
C LEU A 85 14.32 -8.46 1.37
N GLN A 86 15.24 -9.30 1.84
CA GLN A 86 16.07 -9.07 3.02
C GLN A 86 17.40 -8.36 2.70
N GLU A 87 17.80 -8.35 1.42
CA GLU A 87 18.96 -7.60 0.90
C GLU A 87 18.68 -6.10 0.78
#